data_AF-A0A3M4M5I8-F1
#
_entry.id   AF-A0A3M4M5I8-F1
#
_cell.length_a   1.000
_cell.length_b   1.000
_cell.length_c   1.000
_cell.angle_alpha   90.00
_cell.angle_beta   90.00
_cell.angle_gamma   90.00
#
_symmetry.space_group_name_H-M   'P 1'
#
loop_
_entity.id
_entity.type
_entity.pdbx_description
1 polymer ?
#
loop_
_entity_poly.entity_id
_entity_poly.type
_entity_poly.pdbx_seq_one_letter_code
_entity_poly.pdbx_strand_id
1 'polypeptide(L)'
;MIMAKLTCMARTTQLRCYDRIVDGITYCVPRGISREVRGNAWLVKVIRNKQNVLLARFTDPSFGGTRKALESAIIHLRHSGLAWHAGDVLHLDDRATVHWRKRSGVGLCAVAYVTSNKPGRGETFFVSTYKRVESGRGMEKLRSKLIETRECSYTTEHEAAFVPEAVRHTLSLEIDALLHSDDFQTFLEAGKRKADQIAVDQYVDAITGAE
;
A
#
# COMPACT_ATOMS: atom_id res chain seq x y z
N MET A 1 8.23 20.11 27.46
CA MET A 1 9.02 18.88 27.23
C MET A 1 9.17 18.71 25.73
N ILE A 2 10.33 19.05 25.18
CA ILE A 2 10.59 19.07 23.73
C ILE A 2 10.76 17.61 23.29
N MET A 3 9.75 17.04 22.64
CA MET A 3 9.91 15.75 21.96
C MET A 3 10.85 15.97 20.77
N ALA A 4 12.10 15.56 20.93
CA ALA A 4 13.04 15.46 19.84
C ALA A 4 12.52 14.41 18.85
N LYS A 5 11.74 14.86 17.85
CA LYS A 5 11.54 14.09 16.62
C LYS A 5 12.93 13.93 16.01
N LEU A 6 13.53 12.76 16.15
CA LEU A 6 14.70 12.40 15.36
C LEU A 6 14.27 12.46 13.90
N THR A 7 14.72 13.51 13.24
CA THR A 7 14.43 13.87 11.86
C THR A 7 14.67 12.67 10.98
N CYS A 8 13.57 12.12 10.48
CA CYS A 8 13.42 11.30 9.30
C CYS A 8 14.74 11.03 8.53
N MET A 9 15.44 9.94 8.88
CA MET A 9 16.36 9.28 7.93
C MET A 9 15.60 8.45 6.88
N ALA A 10 14.27 8.57 6.83
CA ALA A 10 13.36 7.83 5.96
C ALA A 10 12.76 8.68 4.83
N ARG A 11 13.32 9.86 4.51
CA ARG A 11 12.95 10.58 3.26
C ARG A 11 13.35 9.81 2.00
N THR A 12 14.03 8.67 2.14
CA THR A 12 14.47 7.78 1.04
C THR A 12 13.87 6.39 1.09
N THR A 13 13.01 6.05 2.06
CA THR A 13 12.32 4.76 2.01
C THR A 13 11.01 4.96 1.27
N GLN A 14 10.95 4.50 0.03
CA GLN A 14 9.71 4.25 -0.71
C GLN A 14 8.76 3.28 0.03
N LEU A 15 8.98 2.96 1.31
CA LEU A 15 8.25 1.99 2.10
C LEU A 15 7.16 2.68 2.92
N ARG A 16 6.03 1.99 3.08
CA ARG A 16 4.94 2.49 3.93
C ARG A 16 5.29 2.29 5.41
N CYS A 17 5.34 3.37 6.18
CA CYS A 17 5.74 3.34 7.59
C CYS A 17 4.62 3.68 8.57
N TYR A 18 4.88 3.49 9.86
CA TYR A 18 4.10 3.96 11.00
C TYR A 18 5.04 4.38 12.14
N ASP A 19 4.56 5.25 13.03
CA ASP A 19 5.36 5.69 14.17
C ASP A 19 5.30 4.67 15.32
N ARG A 20 6.45 4.40 15.93
CA ARG A 20 6.58 3.51 17.09
C ARG A 20 7.50 4.12 18.13
N ILE A 21 7.02 4.23 19.36
CA ILE A 21 7.82 4.73 20.49
C ILE A 21 8.52 3.54 21.17
N VAL A 22 9.84 3.64 21.36
CA VAL A 22 10.66 2.71 22.15
C VAL A 22 11.61 3.55 22.99
N ASP A 23 11.63 3.31 24.30
CA ASP A 23 12.48 4.02 25.28
C ASP A 23 12.41 5.56 25.17
N GLY A 24 11.21 6.08 24.93
CA GLY A 24 10.96 7.53 24.80
C GLY A 24 11.35 8.13 23.44
N ILE A 25 11.87 7.33 22.51
CA ILE A 25 12.25 7.75 21.16
C ILE A 25 11.20 7.24 20.15
N THR A 26 10.73 8.13 19.28
CA THR A 26 9.83 7.77 18.17
C THR A 26 10.62 7.33 16.94
N TYR A 27 10.35 6.11 16.49
CA TYR A 27 10.92 5.50 15.28
C TYR A 27 9.88 5.45 14.16
N CYS A 28 10.28 5.75 12.93
CA CYS A 28 9.49 5.54 11.72
C CYS A 28 9.75 4.11 11.20
N VAL A 29 8.77 3.22 11.37
CA VAL A 29 8.93 1.77 11.18
C VAL A 29 8.13 1.30 9.96
N PRO A 30 8.75 0.65 8.95
CA PRO A 30 8.02 0.06 7.84
C PRO A 30 6.97 -0.98 8.26
N ARG A 31 5.85 -1.01 7.54
CA ARG A 31 4.83 -2.04 7.66
C ARG A 31 5.44 -3.41 7.34
N GLY A 32 5.18 -4.39 8.21
CA GLY A 32 5.85 -5.70 8.17
C GLY A 32 6.98 -5.84 9.19
N ILE A 33 7.31 -4.77 9.91
CA ILE A 33 8.22 -4.80 11.06
C ILE A 33 7.43 -4.46 12.33
N SER A 34 7.64 -5.23 13.40
CA SER A 34 7.06 -4.97 14.72
C SER A 34 8.11 -5.05 15.83
N ARG A 35 7.84 -4.38 16.95
CA ARG A 35 8.71 -4.45 18.13
C ARG A 35 8.31 -5.63 19.01
N GLU A 36 9.26 -6.53 19.26
CA GLU A 36 9.14 -7.56 20.29
C GLU A 36 9.74 -7.04 21.59
N VAL A 37 8.88 -6.60 22.51
CA VAL A 37 9.31 -5.91 23.76
C VAL A 37 10.10 -6.85 24.66
N ARG A 38 9.61 -8.07 24.93
CA ARG A 38 10.28 -9.02 25.83
C ARG A 38 11.64 -9.47 25.30
N GLY A 39 11.76 -9.58 23.99
CA GLY A 39 12.94 -10.08 23.32
C GLY A 39 13.98 -9.01 23.00
N ASN A 40 13.69 -7.74 23.31
CA ASN A 40 14.41 -6.58 22.83
C ASN A 40 14.84 -6.74 21.36
N ALA A 41 13.87 -7.05 20.49
CA ALA A 41 14.13 -7.31 19.08
C ALA A 41 13.12 -6.60 18.16
N TRP A 42 13.54 -6.33 16.93
CA TRP A 42 12.64 -6.05 15.82
C TRP A 42 12.33 -7.35 15.08
N LEU A 43 11.05 -7.59 14.85
CA LEU A 43 10.57 -8.76 14.12
C LEU A 43 10.08 -8.32 12.75
N VAL A 44 10.72 -8.83 11.70
CA VAL A 44 10.21 -8.74 10.34
C VAL A 44 9.27 -9.93 10.13
N LYS A 45 8.01 -9.67 9.82
CA LYS A 45 7.00 -10.69 9.54
C LYS A 45 6.11 -10.26 8.38
N VAL A 46 6.14 -11.02 7.30
CA VAL A 46 5.23 -10.86 6.16
C VAL A 46 4.40 -12.12 5.98
N ILE A 47 3.08 -11.95 6.00
CA ILE A 47 2.11 -13.04 5.81
C ILE A 47 1.48 -12.87 4.43
N ARG A 48 1.52 -13.92 3.60
CA ARG A 48 0.77 -14.03 2.34
C ARG A 48 0.03 -15.35 2.32
N ASN A 49 -1.22 -15.37 1.89
CA ASN A 49 -2.05 -16.58 1.83
C ASN A 49 -2.07 -17.40 3.15
N LYS A 50 -2.13 -16.70 4.29
CA LYS A 50 -2.06 -17.28 5.65
C LYS A 50 -0.73 -17.98 6.02
N GLN A 51 0.29 -17.89 5.17
CA GLN A 51 1.63 -18.42 5.42
C GLN A 51 2.63 -17.30 5.69
N ASN A 52 3.60 -17.55 6.57
CA ASN A 52 4.71 -16.63 6.78
C ASN A 52 5.70 -16.79 5.62
N VAL A 53 5.71 -15.82 4.72
CA VAL A 53 6.66 -15.79 3.59
C VAL A 53 7.96 -15.08 3.93
N LEU A 54 7.97 -14.31 5.03
CA LEU A 54 9.17 -13.71 5.60
C LEU A 54 9.04 -13.72 7.12
N LEU A 55 10.04 -14.26 7.80
CA LEU A 55 10.16 -14.20 9.25
C LEU A 55 11.63 -14.07 9.62
N ALA A 56 12.00 -12.94 10.21
CA ALA A 56 13.36 -12.70 10.68
C ALA A 56 13.35 -11.82 11.93
N ARG A 57 14.28 -12.09 12.84
CA ARG A 57 14.36 -11.44 14.15
C ARG A 57 15.72 -10.75 14.30
N PHE A 58 15.69 -9.49 14.71
CA PHE A 58 16.85 -8.60 14.83
C PHE A 58 16.93 -8.08 16.26
N THR A 59 17.72 -8.75 17.10
CA THR A 59 17.90 -8.45 18.53
C THR A 59 18.80 -7.24 18.74
N ASP A 60 18.41 -6.32 19.62
CA ASP A 60 19.16 -5.10 19.90
C ASP A 60 20.62 -5.40 20.30
N PRO A 61 20.93 -6.37 21.19
CA PRO A 61 22.32 -6.68 21.54
C PRO A 61 23.18 -7.14 20.35
N SER A 62 22.62 -7.96 19.46
CA SER A 62 23.36 -8.55 18.33
C SER A 62 23.66 -7.54 17.23
N PHE A 63 22.85 -6.49 17.12
CA PHE A 63 22.98 -5.47 16.08
C PHE A 63 23.51 -4.12 16.62
N GLY A 64 23.91 -4.06 17.91
CA GLY A 64 24.52 -2.86 18.50
C GLY A 64 23.52 -1.75 18.84
N GLY A 65 22.30 -2.13 19.23
CA GLY A 65 21.25 -1.25 19.77
C GLY A 65 19.97 -1.22 18.94
N THR A 66 18.90 -0.70 19.54
CA THR A 66 17.55 -0.67 18.98
C THR A 66 17.49 -0.02 17.59
N ARG A 67 18.24 1.06 17.36
CA ARG A 67 18.27 1.75 16.06
C ARG A 67 18.94 0.90 14.97
N LYS A 68 20.12 0.34 15.23
CA LYS A 68 20.85 -0.46 14.25
C LYS A 68 20.14 -1.78 13.94
N ALA A 69 19.51 -2.38 14.94
CA ALA A 69 18.62 -3.53 14.76
C ALA A 69 17.44 -3.19 13.83
N LEU A 70 16.82 -2.01 14.01
CA LEU A 70 15.77 -1.53 13.10
C LEU A 70 16.30 -1.30 11.69
N GLU A 71 17.45 -0.64 11.53
CA GLU A 71 18.06 -0.39 10.22
C GLU A 71 18.34 -1.71 9.47
N SER A 72 18.85 -2.73 10.17
CA SER A 72 19.07 -4.06 9.60
C SER A 72 17.76 -4.78 9.23
N ALA A 73 16.72 -4.66 10.07
CA ALA A 73 15.39 -5.18 9.76
C ALA A 73 14.78 -4.51 8.52
N ILE A 74 14.97 -3.19 8.36
CA ILE A 74 14.51 -2.43 7.19
C ILE A 74 15.22 -2.87 5.92
N ILE A 75 16.56 -3.01 5.98
CA ILE A 75 17.37 -3.51 4.86
C ILE A 75 16.88 -4.91 4.47
N HIS A 76 16.72 -5.82 5.43
CA HIS A 76 16.24 -7.17 5.18
C HIS A 76 14.85 -7.19 4.52
N LEU A 77 13.89 -6.41 5.05
CA LEU A 77 12.57 -6.29 4.45
C LEU A 77 12.63 -5.73 3.02
N ARG A 78 13.45 -4.70 2.77
CA ARG A 78 13.59 -4.09 1.44
C ARG A 78 14.15 -5.10 0.44
N HIS A 79 15.22 -5.83 0.79
CA HIS A 79 15.85 -6.80 -0.09
C HIS A 79 15.04 -8.08 -0.27
N SER A 80 14.07 -8.36 0.60
CA SER A 80 13.17 -9.51 0.41
C SER A 80 12.27 -9.40 -0.83
N GLY A 81 12.08 -8.20 -1.39
CA GLY A 81 11.08 -7.97 -2.45
C GLY A 81 9.63 -8.11 -1.98
N LEU A 82 9.40 -8.23 -0.67
CA LEU A 82 8.08 -8.39 -0.05
C LEU A 82 7.60 -7.12 0.67
N ALA A 83 8.41 -6.05 0.63
CA ALA A 83 8.12 -4.79 1.28
C ALA A 83 6.91 -4.10 0.65
N TRP A 84 6.14 -3.40 1.50
CA TRP A 84 5.07 -2.52 1.05
C TRP A 84 5.63 -1.15 0.72
N HIS A 85 5.45 -0.73 -0.53
CA HIS A 85 5.88 0.57 -1.00
C HIS A 85 4.76 1.62 -0.85
N ALA A 86 5.12 2.88 -0.68
CA ALA A 86 4.16 3.99 -0.68
C ALA A 86 3.38 4.04 -2.00
N GLY A 87 4.09 3.83 -3.12
CA GLY A 87 3.50 3.72 -4.46
C GLY A 87 2.58 2.51 -4.67
N ASP A 88 2.48 1.57 -3.72
CA ASP A 88 1.48 0.48 -3.83
C ASP A 88 0.03 0.99 -3.66
N VAL A 89 -0.13 2.24 -3.21
CA VAL A 89 -1.41 2.88 -2.94
C VAL A 89 -1.51 4.20 -3.70
N LEU A 90 -2.53 4.33 -4.53
CA LEU A 90 -2.89 5.61 -5.13
C LEU A 90 -3.88 6.31 -4.20
N HIS A 91 -3.52 7.48 -3.71
CA HIS A 91 -4.41 8.32 -2.92
C HIS A 91 -5.27 9.17 -3.85
N LEU A 92 -6.59 9.12 -3.68
CA LEU A 92 -7.52 9.97 -4.42
C LEU A 92 -7.90 11.20 -3.59
N ASP A 93 -8.03 11.03 -2.28
CA ASP A 93 -8.18 12.05 -1.24
C ASP A 93 -7.88 11.42 0.14
N ASP A 94 -8.29 12.08 1.22
CA ASP A 94 -8.13 11.62 2.59
C ASP A 94 -8.96 10.36 2.94
N ARG A 95 -10.03 10.10 2.19
CA ARG A 95 -10.99 9.02 2.47
C ARG A 95 -10.92 7.87 1.48
N ALA A 96 -10.34 8.08 0.30
CA ALA A 96 -10.41 7.22 -0.86
C ALA A 96 -9.00 6.85 -1.33
N THR A 97 -8.74 5.54 -1.38
CA THR A 97 -7.45 4.99 -1.80
C THR A 97 -7.62 3.80 -2.72
N VAL A 98 -6.72 3.62 -3.69
CA VAL A 98 -6.73 2.51 -4.65
C VAL A 98 -5.52 1.61 -4.42
N HIS A 99 -5.76 0.31 -4.43
CA HIS A 99 -4.74 -0.72 -4.15
C HIS A 99 -4.75 -1.77 -5.24
N TRP A 100 -3.58 -2.27 -5.62
CA TRP A 100 -3.47 -3.51 -6.38
C TRP A 100 -3.71 -4.72 -5.48
N ARG A 101 -4.67 -5.58 -5.83
CA ARG A 101 -5.07 -6.78 -5.09
C ARG A 101 -5.06 -8.00 -6.01
N LYS A 102 -4.46 -9.11 -5.54
CA LYS A 102 -4.57 -10.41 -6.20
C LYS A 102 -5.96 -10.98 -5.88
N ARG A 103 -6.73 -11.34 -6.91
CA ARG A 103 -7.99 -12.08 -6.79
C ARG A 103 -7.89 -13.40 -7.54
N SER A 104 -8.37 -14.48 -6.92
CA SER A 104 -8.51 -15.79 -7.56
C SER A 104 -9.36 -15.67 -8.83
N GLY A 105 -8.91 -16.30 -9.92
CA GLY A 105 -9.61 -16.29 -11.23
C GLY A 105 -9.55 -14.98 -12.02
N VAL A 106 -9.18 -13.85 -11.41
CA VAL A 106 -9.13 -12.53 -12.06
C VAL A 106 -7.69 -12.02 -12.25
N GLY A 107 -6.76 -12.47 -11.41
CA GLY A 107 -5.39 -11.98 -11.39
C GLY A 107 -5.25 -10.70 -10.56
N LEU A 108 -4.36 -9.80 -10.98
CA LEU A 108 -4.12 -8.53 -10.30
C LEU A 108 -5.16 -7.48 -10.72
N CYS A 109 -5.86 -6.88 -9.76
CA CYS A 109 -6.83 -5.81 -10.01
C CYS A 109 -6.65 -4.61 -9.09
N ALA A 110 -6.96 -3.43 -9.60
CA ALA A 110 -7.07 -2.20 -8.83
C ALA A 110 -8.43 -2.19 -8.13
N VAL A 111 -8.41 -2.00 -6.81
CA VAL A 111 -9.59 -1.92 -5.95
C VAL A 111 -9.52 -0.63 -5.16
N ALA A 112 -10.55 0.21 -5.27
CA ALA A 112 -10.66 1.41 -4.49
C ALA A 112 -11.46 1.17 -3.20
N TYR A 113 -11.08 1.85 -2.13
CA TYR A 113 -11.77 1.83 -0.85
C TYR A 113 -12.09 3.26 -0.45
N VAL A 114 -13.34 3.52 -0.07
CA VAL A 114 -13.80 4.78 0.51
C VAL A 114 -14.14 4.54 1.97
N THR A 115 -13.53 5.30 2.87
CA THR A 115 -13.76 5.18 4.31
C THR A 115 -15.01 5.95 4.75
N SER A 116 -15.83 5.31 5.58
CA SER A 116 -17.04 5.91 6.15
C SER A 116 -16.83 6.22 7.63
N ASN A 117 -17.44 7.31 8.11
CA ASN A 117 -17.48 7.64 9.54
C ASN A 117 -18.49 6.79 10.32
N LYS A 118 -19.41 6.11 9.61
CA LYS A 118 -20.48 5.31 10.23
C LYS A 118 -19.97 3.91 10.62
N PRO A 119 -20.55 3.29 11.66
CA PRO A 119 -20.23 1.91 12.03
C PRO A 119 -20.48 0.97 10.84
N GLY A 120 -19.44 0.35 10.33
CA GLY A 120 -19.53 -0.53 9.17
C GLY A 120 -18.24 -0.55 8.34
N ARG A 121 -18.27 -1.37 7.27
CA ARG A 121 -17.22 -1.36 6.26
C ARG A 121 -17.56 -0.25 5.27
N GLY A 122 -16.62 0.65 5.00
CA GLY A 122 -16.76 1.63 3.92
C GLY A 122 -16.90 0.98 2.55
N GLU A 123 -17.08 1.79 1.50
CA GLU A 123 -17.36 1.28 0.17
C GLU A 123 -16.12 0.71 -0.53
N THR A 124 -16.33 -0.28 -1.40
CA THR A 124 -15.26 -0.94 -2.14
C THR A 124 -15.61 -1.04 -3.62
N PHE A 125 -14.79 -0.45 -4.48
CA PHE A 125 -15.02 -0.41 -5.93
C PHE A 125 -14.00 -1.26 -6.65
N PHE A 126 -14.48 -2.11 -7.57
CA PHE A 126 -13.60 -2.70 -8.58
C PHE A 126 -13.31 -1.66 -9.66
N VAL A 127 -12.03 -1.28 -9.81
CA VAL A 127 -11.61 -0.26 -10.78
C VAL A 127 -11.30 -0.92 -12.13
N SER A 128 -10.22 -1.69 -12.20
CA SER A 128 -9.80 -2.38 -13.43
C SER A 128 -8.83 -3.52 -13.14
N THR A 129 -8.59 -4.40 -14.11
CA THR A 129 -7.50 -5.39 -14.02
C THR A 129 -6.20 -4.80 -14.54
N TYR A 130 -5.07 -5.20 -13.96
CA TYR A 130 -3.75 -4.73 -14.39
C TYR A 130 -3.52 -4.98 -15.89
N LYS A 131 -3.82 -6.20 -16.38
CA LYS A 131 -3.69 -6.57 -17.80
C LYS A 131 -4.45 -5.64 -18.76
N ARG A 132 -5.62 -5.13 -18.36
CA ARG A 132 -6.40 -4.19 -19.18
C ARG A 132 -5.79 -2.79 -19.15
N VAL A 133 -5.33 -2.34 -17.98
CA VAL A 133 -4.66 -1.05 -17.81
C VAL A 133 -3.37 -1.02 -18.61
N GLU A 134 -2.53 -2.05 -18.48
CA GLU A 134 -1.26 -2.20 -19.19
C GLU A 134 -1.44 -2.22 -20.72
N SER A 135 -2.50 -2.85 -21.23
CA SER A 135 -2.81 -2.87 -22.67
C SER A 135 -3.48 -1.59 -23.18
N GLY A 136 -3.65 -0.55 -22.34
CA GLY A 136 -4.35 0.70 -22.65
C GLY A 136 -5.88 0.57 -22.75
N ARG A 137 -6.40 -0.61 -23.07
CA ARG A 137 -7.85 -0.89 -23.24
C ARG A 137 -8.68 -0.69 -21.96
N GLY A 138 -8.02 -0.63 -20.80
CA GLY A 138 -8.65 -0.48 -19.50
C GLY A 138 -8.68 0.95 -18.98
N MET A 139 -8.07 1.92 -19.67
CA MET A 139 -7.87 3.27 -19.14
C MET A 139 -9.15 4.07 -19.00
N GLU A 140 -10.05 4.01 -19.97
CA GLU A 140 -11.34 4.70 -19.89
C GLU A 140 -12.21 4.17 -18.74
N LYS A 141 -12.29 2.84 -18.61
CA LYS A 141 -13.01 2.21 -17.50
C LYS A 141 -12.37 2.53 -16.15
N LEU A 142 -11.04 2.55 -16.09
CA LEU A 142 -10.31 2.95 -14.90
C LEU A 142 -10.67 4.39 -14.51
N ARG A 143 -10.57 5.33 -15.46
CA ARG A 143 -10.94 6.73 -15.27
C ARG A 143 -12.36 6.87 -14.73
N SER A 144 -13.34 6.26 -15.41
CA SER A 144 -14.75 6.30 -14.99
C SER A 144 -14.95 5.77 -13.56
N LYS A 145 -14.28 4.67 -13.20
CA LYS A 145 -14.37 4.11 -11.84
C LYS A 145 -13.66 4.95 -10.79
N LEU A 146 -12.59 5.66 -11.13
CA LEU A 146 -11.95 6.61 -10.22
C LEU A 146 -12.87 7.81 -9.94
N ILE A 147 -13.55 8.33 -10.97
CA ILE A 147 -14.54 9.41 -10.80
C ILE A 147 -15.69 8.94 -9.90
N GLU A 148 -16.28 7.77 -10.17
CA GLU A 148 -17.33 7.17 -9.32
C GLU A 148 -16.86 7.00 -7.85
N THR A 149 -15.59 6.64 -7.66
CA THR A 149 -15.00 6.52 -6.31
C THR A 149 -14.90 7.90 -5.63
N ARG A 150 -14.47 8.94 -6.34
CA ARG A 150 -14.39 10.32 -5.82
C ARG A 150 -15.78 10.86 -5.49
N GLU A 151 -16.77 10.59 -6.33
CA GLU A 151 -18.16 10.96 -6.09
C GLU A 151 -18.71 10.30 -4.81
N CYS A 152 -18.43 9.01 -4.62
CA CYS A 152 -18.78 8.30 -3.38
C CYS A 152 -18.06 8.87 -2.16
N SER A 153 -16.78 9.24 -2.30
CA SER A 153 -16.02 9.90 -1.23
C SER A 153 -16.66 11.22 -0.84
N TYR A 154 -17.02 12.04 -1.83
CA TYR A 154 -17.66 13.34 -1.62
C TYR A 154 -19.00 13.22 -0.88
N THR A 155 -19.89 12.33 -1.34
CA THR A 155 -21.20 12.12 -0.69
C THR A 155 -21.05 11.58 0.73
N THR A 156 -20.04 10.75 0.96
CA THR A 156 -19.72 10.24 2.31
C THR A 156 -19.20 11.33 3.23
N GLU A 157 -18.33 12.21 2.73
CA GLU A 157 -17.74 13.31 3.51
C GLU A 157 -18.76 14.40 3.86
N HIS A 158 -19.59 14.78 2.89
CA HIS A 158 -20.56 15.87 3.02
C HIS A 158 -21.95 15.39 3.47
N GLU A 159 -22.10 14.10 3.74
CA GLU A 159 -23.38 13.44 4.03
C GLU A 159 -24.49 13.78 3.02
N ALA A 160 -24.10 13.97 1.75
CA ALA A 160 -24.98 14.41 0.69
C ALA A 160 -25.60 13.23 -0.06
N ALA A 161 -26.87 13.36 -0.47
CA ALA A 161 -27.55 12.32 -1.25
C ALA A 161 -27.03 12.20 -2.69
N PHE A 162 -26.47 13.27 -3.24
CA PHE A 162 -25.93 13.31 -4.60
C PHE A 162 -24.77 14.32 -4.70
N VAL A 163 -23.94 14.15 -5.73
CA VAL A 163 -22.87 15.12 -6.06
C VAL A 163 -23.45 16.19 -7.01
N PRO A 164 -23.34 17.49 -6.68
CA PRO A 164 -23.72 18.57 -7.59
C PRO A 164 -22.94 18.52 -8.91
N GLU A 165 -23.57 18.90 -10.02
CA GLU A 165 -22.96 18.79 -11.36
C GLU A 165 -21.64 19.56 -11.49
N ALA A 166 -21.58 20.78 -10.93
CA ALA A 166 -20.35 21.57 -10.89
C ALA A 166 -19.21 20.84 -10.17
N VAL A 167 -19.53 20.09 -9.11
CA VAL A 167 -18.55 19.29 -8.36
C VAL A 167 -18.12 18.07 -9.18
N ARG A 168 -19.05 17.37 -9.85
CA ARG A 168 -18.69 16.23 -10.71
C ARG A 168 -17.70 16.63 -11.81
N HIS A 169 -17.92 17.79 -12.43
CA HIS A 169 -16.99 18.32 -13.42
C HIS A 169 -15.60 18.56 -12.82
N THR A 170 -15.52 19.17 -11.64
CA THR A 170 -14.25 19.36 -10.91
C THR A 170 -13.57 18.01 -10.59
N LEU A 171 -14.31 17.04 -10.04
CA LEU A 171 -13.79 15.71 -9.73
C LEU A 171 -13.25 15.00 -10.98
N SER A 172 -13.93 15.16 -12.12
CA SER A 172 -13.47 14.63 -13.39
C SER A 172 -12.12 15.22 -13.80
N LEU A 173 -11.97 16.55 -13.70
CA LEU A 173 -10.71 17.23 -14.01
C LEU A 173 -9.57 16.83 -13.06
N GLU A 174 -9.87 16.67 -11.77
CA GLU A 174 -8.89 16.17 -10.77
C GLU A 174 -8.40 14.77 -11.14
N ILE A 175 -9.31 13.87 -11.53
CA ILE A 175 -8.93 12.53 -11.98
C ILE A 175 -8.12 12.59 -13.27
N ASP A 176 -8.49 13.43 -14.23
CA ASP A 176 -7.71 13.61 -15.45
C ASP A 176 -6.29 14.09 -15.15
N ALA A 177 -6.12 15.06 -14.25
CA ALA A 177 -4.81 15.52 -13.80
C ALA A 177 -4.03 14.39 -13.09
N LEU A 178 -4.70 13.62 -12.22
CA LEU A 178 -4.11 12.49 -11.52
C LEU A 178 -3.56 11.45 -12.50
N LEU A 179 -4.29 11.11 -13.56
CA LEU A 179 -3.85 10.12 -14.56
C LEU A 179 -2.57 10.53 -15.30
N HIS A 180 -2.22 11.82 -15.29
CA HIS A 180 -0.99 12.34 -15.87
C HIS A 180 0.09 12.65 -14.82
N SER A 181 -0.16 12.34 -13.55
CA SER A 181 0.77 12.61 -12.44
C SER A 181 1.82 11.52 -12.26
N ASP A 182 2.94 11.89 -11.63
CA ASP A 182 3.98 10.95 -11.20
C ASP A 182 3.48 9.92 -10.18
N ASP A 183 2.51 10.29 -9.35
CA ASP A 183 1.88 9.39 -8.38
C ASP A 183 1.15 8.24 -9.08
N PHE A 184 0.44 8.56 -10.16
CA PHE A 184 -0.22 7.53 -10.97
C PHE A 184 0.79 6.65 -11.72
N GLN A 185 1.87 7.23 -12.25
CA GLN A 185 2.94 6.43 -12.87
C GLN A 185 3.58 5.48 -11.86
N THR A 186 3.89 5.96 -10.66
CA THR A 186 4.43 5.15 -9.57
C THR A 186 3.46 4.02 -9.20
N PHE A 187 2.15 4.30 -9.18
CA PHE A 187 1.12 3.29 -8.96
C PHE A 187 1.07 2.23 -10.06
N LEU A 188 1.25 2.60 -11.34
CA LEU A 188 1.32 1.66 -12.45
C LEU A 188 2.56 0.77 -12.36
N GLU A 189 3.73 1.34 -12.05
CA GLU A 189 4.97 0.59 -11.84
C GLU A 189 4.84 -0.40 -10.68
N ALA A 190 4.18 -0.01 -9.59
CA ALA A 190 3.86 -0.90 -8.48
C ALA A 190 2.94 -2.06 -8.93
N GLY A 191 1.97 -1.77 -9.80
CA GLY A 191 1.13 -2.78 -10.45
C GLY A 191 1.94 -3.79 -11.24
N LYS A 192 2.86 -3.30 -12.09
CA LYS A 192 3.76 -4.13 -12.90
C LYS A 192 4.60 -5.06 -12.06
N ARG A 193 5.36 -4.50 -11.10
CA ARG A 193 6.19 -5.27 -10.17
C ARG A 193 5.40 -6.37 -9.47
N LYS A 194 4.16 -6.08 -9.07
CA LYS A 194 3.29 -7.05 -8.39
C LYS A 194 2.74 -8.11 -9.33
N ALA A 195 2.45 -7.76 -10.58
CA ALA A 195 2.04 -8.71 -11.61
C ALA A 195 3.20 -9.68 -11.94
N ASP A 196 4.40 -9.15 -12.11
CA ASP A 196 5.62 -9.93 -12.37
C ASP A 196 5.88 -10.91 -11.21
N GLN A 197 5.81 -10.43 -9.96
CA GLN A 197 5.96 -11.30 -8.79
C GLN A 197 4.91 -12.43 -8.75
N ILE A 198 3.65 -12.13 -9.08
CA ILE A 198 2.61 -13.16 -9.15
C ILE A 198 2.90 -14.20 -10.23
N ALA A 199 3.40 -13.78 -11.39
CA ALA A 199 3.75 -14.69 -12.48
C ALA A 199 4.92 -15.60 -12.11
N VAL A 200 5.95 -15.06 -11.45
CA VAL A 200 7.08 -15.85 -10.93
C VAL A 200 6.61 -16.85 -9.88
N ASP A 201 5.81 -16.41 -8.89
CA ASP A 201 5.27 -17.31 -7.86
C ASP A 201 4.49 -18.47 -8.49
N GLN A 202 3.63 -18.18 -9.48
CA GLN A 202 2.85 -19.20 -10.20
C GLN A 202 3.72 -20.18 -11.00
N TYR A 203 4.80 -19.68 -11.62
CA TYR A 203 5.73 -20.52 -12.36
C TYR A 203 6.51 -21.44 -11.43
N VAL A 204 6.99 -20.92 -10.30
CA VAL A 204 7.68 -21.73 -9.28
C VAL A 204 6.74 -22.78 -8.73
N ASP A 205 5.53 -22.41 -8.34
CA ASP A 205 4.51 -23.35 -7.84
C ASP A 205 4.24 -24.48 -8.84
N ALA A 206 4.16 -24.16 -10.15
CA ALA A 206 3.95 -25.14 -11.21
C ALA A 206 5.12 -26.12 -11.38
N ILE A 207 6.35 -25.68 -11.14
CA ILE A 207 7.53 -26.55 -11.17
C ILE A 207 7.61 -27.41 -9.92
N THR A 208 7.33 -26.85 -8.74
CA THR A 208 7.47 -27.54 -7.46
C THR A 208 6.28 -28.44 -7.11
N GLY A 209 5.13 -28.21 -7.73
CA GLY A 209 3.90 -28.99 -7.55
C GLY A 209 3.70 -30.08 -8.61
N ALA A 210 4.71 -30.39 -9.42
CA ALA A 210 4.70 -31.41 -10.45
C ALA A 210 5.27 -32.78 -9.98
N GLU A 211 5.19 -33.08 -8.68
CA GLU A 211 5.42 -34.41 -8.10
C GLU A 211 4.09 -35.14 -7.83
#